data_AF-A0A6N6WHB0-F1
#
_entry.id   AF-A0A6N6WHB0-F1
#
_cell.length_a   1.000
_cell.length_b   1.000
_cell.length_c   1.000
_cell.angle_alpha   90.00
_cell.angle_beta   90.00
_cell.angle_gamma   90.00
#
_symmetry.space_group_name_H-M   'P 1'
#
loop_
_entity.id
_entity.type
_entity.pdbx_description
1 polymer ?
#
loop_
_entity_poly.entity_id
_entity_poly.type
_entity_poly.pdbx_seq_one_letter_code
_entity_poly.pdbx_strand_id
1 'polypeptide(L)'
;MRISRLEYQSVPADGKLPSGAFIEVDGLYLVSAPQGGDGMDGIVRDPAHWAVCLFPRDAHGNVLGWFMEFDSRRDLINALGDGISTNAIMWLQ
;
A
#
# COMPACT_ATOMS: atom_id res chain seq x y z
N MET A 1 -0.12 -12.90 -9.83
CA MET A 1 0.29 -12.18 -8.59
C MET A 1 1.78 -11.85 -8.62
N ARG A 2 2.12 -10.58 -8.36
CA ARG A 2 3.49 -10.10 -8.17
C ARG A 2 3.59 -9.47 -6.78
N ILE A 3 4.69 -9.71 -6.08
CA ILE A 3 4.98 -9.11 -4.78
C ILE A 3 6.27 -8.31 -4.88
N SER A 4 6.22 -7.06 -4.43
CA SER A 4 7.36 -6.16 -4.34
C SER A 4 7.59 -5.78 -2.89
N ARG A 5 8.85 -5.81 -2.45
CA ARG A 5 9.25 -5.26 -1.14
C ARG A 5 9.31 -3.74 -1.24
N LEU A 6 8.75 -3.05 -0.25
CA LEU A 6 8.93 -1.62 -0.05
C LEU A 6 9.90 -1.40 1.11
N GLU A 7 10.84 -0.50 0.92
CA GLU A 7 11.81 -0.12 1.94
C GLU A 7 12.17 1.35 1.79
N TYR A 8 11.98 2.10 2.86
CA TYR A 8 12.36 3.48 2.99
C TYR A 8 13.31 3.61 4.18
N GLN A 9 14.42 4.28 3.99
CA GLN A 9 15.45 4.47 5.00
C GLN A 9 15.54 5.94 5.40
N SER A 10 15.97 6.19 6.63
CA SER A 10 16.12 7.56 7.16
C SER A 10 14.85 8.40 7.08
N VAL A 11 13.68 7.77 7.22
CA VAL A 11 12.39 8.48 7.20
C VAL A 11 12.32 9.37 8.44
N PRO A 12 11.98 10.67 8.32
CA PRO A 12 11.74 11.54 9.46
C PRO A 12 10.61 11.01 10.36
N ALA A 13 10.60 11.41 11.63
CA ALA A 13 9.59 10.94 12.59
C ALA A 13 8.16 11.39 12.22
N ASP A 14 8.02 12.45 11.43
CA ASP A 14 6.75 12.95 10.92
C ASP A 14 6.44 12.47 9.49
N GLY A 15 7.24 11.55 8.93
CA GLY A 15 7.02 10.97 7.60
C GLY A 15 7.24 11.91 6.41
N LYS A 16 7.51 13.20 6.63
CA LYS A 16 7.64 14.20 5.56
C LYS A 16 9.05 14.20 4.98
N LEU A 17 9.17 13.85 3.71
CA LEU A 17 10.43 13.86 2.98
C LEU A 17 10.75 15.26 2.43
N PRO A 18 12.03 15.61 2.21
CA PRO A 18 12.42 16.90 1.62
C PRO A 18 11.82 17.17 0.24
N SER A 19 11.43 16.12 -0.49
CA SER A 19 10.73 16.22 -1.78
C SER A 19 9.29 16.71 -1.66
N GLY A 20 8.74 16.81 -0.45
CA GLY A 20 7.31 17.07 -0.19
C GLY A 20 6.46 15.80 -0.19
N ALA A 21 7.04 14.63 -0.48
CA ALA A 21 6.35 13.35 -0.35
C ALA A 21 6.16 12.97 1.13
N PHE A 22 5.16 12.13 1.40
CA PHE A 22 4.82 11.66 2.73
C PHE A 22 4.84 10.13 2.79
N ILE A 23 5.47 9.58 3.82
CA ILE A 23 5.50 8.15 4.13
C ILE A 23 4.75 7.92 5.44
N GLU A 24 3.79 7.00 5.45
CA GLU A 24 3.04 6.63 6.65
C GLU A 24 3.95 5.92 7.67
N VAL A 25 4.26 6.61 8.76
CA VAL A 25 5.20 6.13 9.80
C VAL A 25 4.53 5.30 10.89
N ASP A 26 3.21 5.41 11.05
CA ASP A 26 2.44 4.62 12.02
C ASP A 26 1.98 3.26 11.45
N GLY A 27 2.38 2.98 10.21
CA GLY A 27 1.93 1.82 9.44
C GLY A 27 0.69 2.13 8.62
N LEU A 28 0.51 1.33 7.58
CA LEU A 28 -0.55 1.51 6.58
C LEU A 28 -1.01 0.15 6.08
N TYR A 29 -2.29 0.01 5.84
CA TYR A 29 -2.83 -1.10 5.07
C TYR A 29 -3.94 -0.60 4.16
N LEU A 30 -3.73 -0.69 2.85
CA LEU A 30 -4.71 -0.27 1.85
C LEU A 30 -4.89 -1.36 0.80
N VAL A 31 -6.06 -1.36 0.18
CA VAL A 31 -6.41 -2.25 -0.91
C VAL A 31 -7.11 -1.47 -2.01
N SER A 32 -6.90 -1.86 -3.26
CA SER A 32 -7.57 -1.23 -4.40
C SER A 32 -9.10 -1.34 -4.27
N ALA A 33 -9.81 -0.39 -4.85
CA ALA A 33 -11.27 -0.45 -4.94
C ALA A 33 -11.75 -1.70 -5.71
N PRO A 34 -13.03 -2.10 -5.57
CA PRO A 34 -13.57 -3.28 -6.24
C PRO A 34 -13.41 -3.26 -7.77
N GLN A 35 -13.56 -2.08 -8.38
CA GLN A 35 -13.41 -1.85 -9.83
C GLN A 35 -11.95 -1.78 -10.29
N GLY A 36 -10.97 -1.97 -9.39
CA GLY A 36 -9.57 -1.61 -9.63
C GLY A 36 -9.30 -0.16 -9.22
N GLY A 37 -8.05 0.26 -9.34
CA GLY A 37 -7.68 1.66 -9.14
C GLY A 37 -6.32 1.97 -9.72
N ASP A 38 -6.00 3.26 -9.77
CA ASP A 38 -4.66 3.72 -10.12
C ASP A 38 -3.67 3.18 -9.08
N GLY A 39 -2.55 2.63 -9.55
CA GLY A 39 -1.45 2.21 -8.69
C GLY A 39 -0.80 3.41 -7.99
N MET A 40 -0.04 3.15 -6.91
CA MET A 40 0.60 4.19 -6.09
C MET A 40 1.57 5.12 -6.83
N ASP A 41 1.98 4.80 -8.05
CA ASP A 41 2.93 5.56 -8.86
C ASP A 41 2.29 6.24 -10.07
N GLY A 42 0.96 6.16 -10.26
CA GLY A 42 0.29 6.63 -11.47
C GLY A 42 0.70 5.86 -12.74
N ILE A 43 1.46 4.77 -12.59
CA ILE A 43 1.92 3.88 -13.66
C ILE A 43 1.50 2.45 -13.31
N VAL A 44 0.20 2.26 -13.09
CA VAL A 44 -0.39 0.95 -13.30
C VAL A 44 -1.59 1.11 -14.20
N ARG A 45 -1.54 0.38 -15.32
CA ARG A 45 -2.58 0.37 -16.35
C ARG A 45 -3.85 -0.23 -15.77
N ASP A 46 -4.92 0.55 -15.90
CA ASP A 46 -6.26 0.25 -15.45
C ASP A 46 -6.83 -1.02 -16.12
N PRO A 47 -7.51 -1.92 -15.38
CA PRO A 47 -7.64 -1.98 -13.92
C PRO A 47 -6.64 -2.94 -13.29
N ALA A 48 -5.83 -2.46 -12.35
CA ALA A 48 -5.02 -3.30 -11.49
C ALA A 48 -5.63 -3.45 -10.10
N HIS A 49 -5.64 -4.69 -9.62
CA HIS A 49 -6.03 -5.00 -8.26
C HIS A 49 -4.80 -5.14 -7.40
N TRP A 50 -4.78 -4.47 -6.26
CA TRP A 50 -3.56 -4.42 -5.44
C TRP A 50 -3.86 -4.32 -3.95
N ALA A 51 -2.85 -4.66 -3.16
CA ALA A 51 -2.81 -4.42 -1.73
C ALA A 51 -1.43 -3.90 -1.33
N VAL A 52 -1.40 -3.00 -0.35
CA VAL A 52 -0.17 -2.46 0.22
C VAL A 52 -0.21 -2.62 1.72
N CYS A 53 0.95 -2.87 2.31
CA CYS A 53 1.15 -2.76 3.74
C CYS A 53 2.48 -2.07 4.03
N LEU A 54 2.45 -1.07 4.89
CA LEU A 54 3.64 -0.52 5.54
C LEU A 54 3.57 -0.87 7.02
N PHE A 55 4.69 -1.34 7.56
CA PHE A 55 4.86 -1.51 8.99
C PHE A 55 5.26 -0.18 9.64
N PRO A 56 4.98 0.01 10.94
CA PRO A 56 5.42 1.20 11.66
C PRO A 56 6.93 1.42 11.53
N ARG A 57 7.31 2.69 11.47
CA ARG A 57 8.70 3.13 11.43
C ARG A 57 9.47 2.58 12.64
N ASP A 58 10.61 1.95 12.37
CA ASP A 58 11.46 1.40 13.43
C ASP A 58 12.27 2.51 14.15
N ALA A 59 12.98 2.11 15.21
CA ALA A 59 13.84 3.01 15.98
C ALA A 59 15.02 3.57 15.17
N HIS A 60 15.41 2.92 14.08
CA HIS A 60 16.48 3.35 13.17
C HIS A 60 15.96 4.28 12.06
N GLY A 61 14.65 4.47 11.97
CA GLY A 61 14.01 5.29 10.96
C GLY A 61 13.75 4.60 9.64
N ASN A 62 13.67 3.28 9.64
CA ASN A 62 13.25 2.52 8.47
C ASN A 62 11.75 2.28 8.50
N VAL A 63 11.12 2.36 7.33
CA VAL A 63 9.76 1.90 7.09
C VAL A 63 9.84 0.76 6.08
N LEU A 64 9.38 -0.42 6.47
CA LEU A 64 9.35 -1.60 5.61
C LEU A 64 7.91 -1.93 5.24
N GLY A 65 7.74 -2.61 4.12
CA GLY A 65 6.42 -3.01 3.68
C GLY A 65 6.44 -3.91 2.46
N TRP A 66 5.25 -4.13 1.93
CA TRP A 66 5.06 -4.86 0.69
C TRP A 66 3.95 -4.23 -0.13
N PHE A 67 4.05 -4.44 -1.44
CA PHE A 67 3.02 -4.14 -2.41
C PHE A 67 2.75 -5.40 -3.22
N MET A 68 1.49 -5.78 -3.34
CA MET A 68 1.04 -6.95 -4.09
C MET A 68 0.13 -6.50 -5.22
N GLU A 69 0.43 -6.96 -6.43
CA GLU A 69 -0.39 -6.77 -7.63
C GLU A 69 -1.02 -8.09 -8.06
N PHE A 70 -2.27 -8.01 -8.48
CA PHE A 70 -3.11 -9.14 -8.86
C PHE A 70 -3.72 -8.93 -10.24
N ASP A 71 -3.81 -10.02 -10.98
CA ASP A 71 -4.38 -10.04 -12.32
C ASP A 71 -5.91 -9.87 -12.31
N SER A 72 -6.56 -10.12 -11.16
CA SER A 72 -8.00 -9.97 -10.98
C SER A 72 -8.40 -9.68 -9.53
N ARG A 73 -9.61 -9.12 -9.35
CA ARG A 73 -10.21 -8.90 -8.01
C ARG A 73 -10.36 -10.20 -7.24
N ARG A 74 -10.68 -11.29 -7.94
CA ARG A 74 -10.86 -12.61 -7.36
C ARG A 74 -9.56 -13.10 -6.73
N ASP A 75 -8.43 -12.92 -7.42
CA ASP A 75 -7.12 -13.34 -6.90
C ASP A 75 -6.72 -12.53 -5.67
N LEU A 76 -7.01 -11.22 -5.66
CA LEU A 76 -6.83 -10.37 -4.49
C LEU A 76 -7.63 -10.88 -3.28
N ILE A 77 -8.93 -11.15 -3.45
CA ILE A 77 -9.80 -11.64 -2.37
C ILE A 77 -9.31 -13.00 -1.87
N ASN A 78 -8.98 -13.92 -2.77
CA ASN A 78 -8.48 -15.25 -2.41
C ASN A 78 -7.18 -15.17 -1.61
N ALA A 79 -6.27 -14.26 -1.98
CA ALA A 79 -4.97 -14.13 -1.31
C ALA A 79 -5.07 -13.51 0.08
N LEU A 80 -6.03 -12.61 0.30
CA LEU A 80 -6.17 -11.88 1.56
C LEU A 80 -7.23 -12.49 2.49
N GLY A 81 -8.06 -13.41 1.99
CA GLY A 81 -9.14 -14.06 2.71
C GLY A 81 -10.37 -13.19 2.89
N ASP A 82 -11.47 -13.79 3.35
CA ASP A 82 -12.79 -13.15 3.55
C ASP A 82 -12.80 -12.03 4.62
N GLY A 83 -11.65 -11.74 5.25
CA GLY A 83 -11.49 -10.76 6.33
C GLY A 83 -11.33 -9.31 5.88
N ILE A 84 -11.20 -9.03 4.58
CA ILE A 84 -11.22 -7.64 4.08
C ILE A 84 -12.67 -7.17 4.04
N SER A 85 -13.15 -6.70 5.18
CA SER A 85 -14.32 -5.83 5.16
C SER A 85 -13.98 -4.62 4.29
N THR A 86 -14.85 -4.34 3.33
CA THR A 86 -14.84 -3.22 2.39
C THR A 86 -14.76 -1.83 3.04
N ASN A 87 -14.62 -1.75 4.37
CA ASN A 87 -14.50 -0.52 5.16
C ASN A 87 -13.06 -0.01 5.29
N ALA A 88 -12.04 -0.76 4.84
CA ALA A 88 -10.66 -0.25 4.76
C ALA A 88 -10.43 0.72 3.57
N ILE A 89 -11.48 1.03 2.80
CA ILE A 89 -11.49 2.12 1.82
C ILE A 89 -11.60 3.44 2.59
N MET A 90 -10.52 3.85 3.26
CA MET A 90 -10.45 5.16 3.85
C MET A 90 -10.05 6.15 2.74
N TRP A 91 -11.05 6.90 2.29
CA TRP A 91 -10.94 7.99 1.33
C TRP A 91 -9.96 9.03 1.89
N LEU A 92 -8.80 9.19 1.23
CA LEU A 92 -8.07 10.46 1.31
C LEU A 92 -8.82 11.45 0.41
N GLN A 93 -9.68 12.27 1.02
CA GLN A 93 -10.14 13.54 0.45
C GLN A 93 -9.14 14.64 0.79
#